data_AF-A0A060Y325-F1
#
_entry.id   AF-A0A060Y325-F1
#
_cell.length_a   1.000
_cell.length_b   1.000
_cell.length_c   1.000
_cell.angle_alpha   90.00
_cell.angle_beta   90.00
_cell.angle_gamma   90.00
#
_symmetry.space_group_name_H-M   'P 1'
#
loop_
_entity.id
_entity.type
_entity.pdbx_description
1 polymer ?
#
loop_
_entity_poly.entity_id
_entity_poly.type
_entity_poly.pdbx_seq_one_letter_code
_entity_poly.pdbx_strand_id
1 'polypeptide(L)'
;MTASGPSCGVHGTCLGEWGSFSCDCHPGYSGHKCDIALPEWSFVRDSMLRYQLRGGGSPRRTHIQLLLRTRSSTGTLLSMTSRDANEYIILEVSALL
;
A
#
# COMPACT_ATOMS: atom_id res chain seq x y z
N MET A 1 -10.30 -14.89 -34.02
CA MET A 1 -9.47 -15.39 -32.89
C MET A 1 -8.94 -14.17 -32.14
N THR A 2 -9.67 -13.71 -31.13
CA THR A 2 -9.25 -12.55 -30.32
C THR A 2 -8.17 -13.00 -29.35
N ALA A 3 -6.91 -12.83 -29.72
CA ALA A 3 -5.82 -13.00 -28.77
C ALA A 3 -5.96 -11.89 -27.72
N SER A 4 -6.51 -12.21 -26.55
CA SER A 4 -6.45 -11.34 -25.39
C SER A 4 -4.98 -11.22 -25.01
N GLY A 5 -4.32 -10.18 -25.51
CA GLY A 5 -2.94 -9.86 -25.15
C GLY A 5 -2.79 -9.73 -23.63
N PRO A 6 -1.55 -9.79 -23.11
CA PRO A 6 -1.32 -9.55 -21.70
C PRO A 6 -1.92 -8.21 -21.26
N SER A 7 -2.82 -8.24 -20.28
CA SER A 7 -3.55 -7.06 -19.80
C SER A 7 -3.60 -7.04 -18.27
N CYS A 8 -3.50 -5.84 -17.69
CA CYS A 8 -3.65 -5.55 -16.26
C CYS A 8 -5.11 -5.28 -15.84
N GLY A 9 -6.07 -5.64 -16.69
CA GLY A 9 -7.48 -5.33 -16.48
C GLY A 9 -7.75 -3.82 -16.44
N VAL A 10 -8.79 -3.42 -15.71
CA VAL A 10 -9.20 -2.01 -15.51
C VAL A 10 -8.57 -1.36 -14.27
N HIS A 11 -7.86 -2.15 -13.46
CA HIS A 11 -7.31 -1.71 -12.16
C HIS A 11 -5.78 -1.58 -12.18
N GLY A 12 -5.16 -1.48 -13.36
CA GLY A 12 -3.73 -1.28 -13.46
C GLY A 12 -3.30 -0.76 -14.81
N THR A 13 -2.10 -0.19 -14.82
CA THR A 13 -1.42 0.27 -16.03
C THR A 13 -0.43 -0.81 -16.47
N CYS A 14 -0.49 -1.17 -17.76
CA CYS A 14 0.43 -2.15 -18.34
C CYS A 14 1.79 -1.50 -18.61
N LEU A 15 2.84 -2.08 -18.03
CA LEU A 15 4.22 -1.71 -18.28
C LEU A 15 4.83 -2.73 -19.24
N GLY A 16 5.20 -2.25 -20.43
CA GLY A 16 5.85 -3.10 -21.44
C GLY A 16 7.29 -3.42 -21.06
N GLU A 17 7.67 -4.68 -21.18
CA GLU A 17 9.03 -5.18 -20.93
C GLU A 17 9.53 -6.00 -22.13
N TRP A 18 10.83 -6.28 -22.20
CA TRP A 18 11.39 -7.06 -23.32
C TRP A 18 10.95 -8.52 -23.26
N GLY A 19 9.90 -8.85 -24.02
CA GLY A 19 9.33 -10.20 -24.08
C GLY A 19 8.34 -10.53 -22.96
N SER A 20 8.02 -9.57 -22.09
CA SER A 20 7.09 -9.71 -20.96
C SER A 20 6.27 -8.44 -20.75
N PHE A 21 5.47 -8.45 -19.69
CA PHE A 21 4.78 -7.28 -19.16
C PHE A 21 4.76 -7.37 -17.64
N SER A 22 4.68 -6.21 -17.00
CA SER A 22 4.33 -6.08 -15.59
C SER A 22 3.16 -5.10 -15.44
N CYS A 23 2.51 -5.13 -14.28
CA CYS A 23 1.38 -4.28 -14.00
C CYS A 23 1.69 -3.36 -12.83
N ASP A 24 1.47 -2.06 -13.04
CA ASP A 24 1.40 -1.09 -11.95
C ASP A 24 -0.06 -0.99 -11.49
N CYS A 25 -0.38 -1.57 -10.33
CA CYS A 25 -1.75 -1.67 -9.86
C CYS A 25 -2.22 -0.37 -9.21
N HIS A 26 -3.46 0.02 -9.52
CA HIS A 26 -4.12 1.13 -8.86
C HIS A 26 -4.29 0.85 -7.35
N PRO A 27 -4.35 1.91 -6.52
CA PRO A 27 -4.62 1.77 -5.08
C PRO A 27 -5.77 0.82 -4.77
N GLY A 28 -5.57 -0.10 -3.83
CA GLY A 28 -6.60 -1.06 -3.41
C GLY A 28 -6.62 -2.36 -4.22
N TYR A 29 -5.76 -2.51 -5.23
CA TYR A 29 -5.64 -3.74 -6.03
C TYR A 29 -4.21 -4.28 -6.02
N SER A 30 -4.11 -5.59 -6.25
CA SER A 30 -2.87 -6.35 -6.27
C SER A 30 -2.99 -7.58 -7.17
N GLY A 31 -1.93 -8.39 -7.22
CA GLY A 31 -1.82 -9.53 -8.12
C GLY A 31 -1.14 -9.15 -9.43
N HIS A 32 -0.68 -10.15 -10.18
CA HIS A 32 0.09 -9.94 -11.41
C HIS A 32 -0.72 -9.19 -12.48
N LYS A 33 -2.06 -9.26 -12.44
CA LYS A 33 -2.97 -8.57 -13.37
C LYS A 33 -3.92 -7.58 -12.67
N CYS A 34 -3.61 -7.19 -11.43
CA CYS A 34 -4.42 -6.25 -10.64
C CYS A 34 -5.90 -6.69 -10.47
N ASP A 35 -6.12 -8.00 -10.41
CA ASP A 35 -7.44 -8.63 -10.30
C ASP A 35 -7.83 -9.00 -8.86
N ILE A 36 -6.92 -8.78 -7.91
CA ILE A 36 -7.13 -9.07 -6.49
C ILE A 36 -7.35 -7.75 -5.74
N ALA A 37 -8.59 -7.52 -5.28
CA ALA A 37 -8.89 -6.44 -4.35
C ALA A 37 -8.20 -6.69 -3.00
N LEU A 38 -7.52 -5.68 -2.47
CA LEU A 38 -6.92 -5.73 -1.15
C LEU A 38 -8.02 -5.71 -0.07
N PRO A 39 -7.86 -6.46 1.02
CA PRO A 39 -8.83 -6.46 2.10
C PRO A 39 -8.88 -5.09 2.79
N GLU A 40 -10.09 -4.65 3.10
CA GLU A 40 -10.32 -3.45 3.90
C GLU A 40 -10.36 -3.81 5.40
N TRP A 41 -9.76 -2.96 6.24
CA TRP A 41 -9.81 -3.10 7.69
C TRP A 41 -10.48 -1.88 8.34
N SER A 42 -11.35 -2.14 9.32
CA SER A 42 -11.98 -1.11 10.13
C SER A 42 -11.31 -1.06 11.51
N PHE A 43 -10.80 0.13 11.88
CA PHE A 43 -10.20 0.38 13.18
C PHE A 43 -11.21 1.14 14.06
N VAL A 44 -11.51 0.58 15.23
CA VAL A 44 -12.27 1.24 16.29
C VAL A 44 -11.32 1.73 17.38
N ARG A 45 -11.85 2.22 18.51
CA ARG A 45 -11.01 2.61 19.65
C ARG A 45 -10.11 1.44 20.08
N ASP A 46 -8.87 1.77 20.42
CA ASP A 46 -7.84 0.84 20.92
C ASP A 46 -7.47 -0.32 19.96
N SER A 47 -7.83 -0.22 18.69
CA SER A 47 -7.40 -1.16 17.65
C SER A 47 -5.97 -0.83 17.20
N MET A 48 -5.09 -1.83 17.15
CA MET A 48 -3.76 -1.67 16.56
C MET A 48 -3.37 -2.87 15.69
N LEU A 49 -2.74 -2.58 14.55
CA LEU A 49 -2.08 -3.59 13.72
C LEU A 49 -0.58 -3.41 13.87
N ARG A 50 0.10 -4.39 14.48
CA ARG A 50 1.56 -4.39 14.61
C ARG A 50 2.16 -5.45 13.72
N TYR A 51 2.92 -5.02 12.72
CA TYR A 51 3.67 -5.92 11.85
C TYR A 51 5.17 -5.81 12.13
N GLN A 52 5.83 -6.95 12.31
CA GLN A 52 7.28 -7.03 12.53
C GLN A 52 7.97 -7.53 11.26
N LEU A 53 8.61 -6.62 10.52
CA LEU A 53 9.39 -6.94 9.33
C LEU A 53 10.68 -7.68 9.71
N ARG A 54 10.67 -9.02 9.62
CA ARG A 54 11.80 -9.86 10.06
C ARG A 54 13.12 -9.59 9.32
N GLY A 55 13.06 -9.11 8.07
CA GLY A 55 14.22 -8.76 7.25
C GLY A 55 14.58 -7.28 7.18
N GLY A 56 13.81 -6.39 7.84
CA GLY A 56 13.88 -4.94 7.62
C GLY A 56 13.34 -4.53 6.24
N GLY A 57 12.73 -3.34 6.15
CA GLY A 57 12.46 -2.71 4.86
C GLY A 57 13.77 -2.17 4.27
N SER A 58 13.85 -2.03 2.94
CA SER A 58 14.96 -1.29 2.35
C SER A 58 14.89 0.17 2.80
N PRO A 59 15.91 0.72 3.50
CA PRO A 59 15.88 2.12 3.91
C PRO A 59 15.91 3.08 2.72
N ARG A 60 16.28 2.59 1.53
CA ARG A 60 16.42 3.40 0.31
C ARG A 60 15.17 3.44 -0.56
N ARG A 61 14.21 2.53 -0.34
CA ARG A 61 12.99 2.45 -1.15
C ARG A 61 11.83 1.94 -0.31
N THR A 62 11.05 2.89 0.18
CA THR A 62 9.83 2.63 0.95
C THR A 62 8.64 3.13 0.14
N HIS A 63 7.79 2.21 -0.33
CA HIS A 63 6.53 2.55 -0.99
C HIS A 63 5.38 2.19 -0.03
N ILE A 64 4.71 3.21 0.48
CA ILE A 64 3.56 3.06 1.40
C ILE A 64 2.36 3.71 0.72
N GLN A 65 1.27 2.96 0.63
CA GLN A 65 0.03 3.43 0.07
C GLN A 65 -1.10 3.10 1.03
N LEU A 66 -1.87 4.13 1.41
CA LEU A 66 -2.98 4.03 2.34
C LEU A 66 -4.20 4.65 1.68
N LEU A 67 -5.29 3.89 1.59
CA LEU A 67 -6.60 4.41 1.23
C LEU A 67 -7.43 4.48 2.52
N LEU A 68 -7.68 5.70 2.99
CA LEU A 68 -8.27 5.93 4.31
C LEU A 68 -9.62 6.65 4.19
N ARG A 69 -10.58 6.21 4.99
CA ARG A 69 -11.79 6.96 5.32
C ARG A 69 -11.87 7.10 6.84
N THR A 70 -11.80 8.33 7.34
CA THR A 70 -11.92 8.62 8.79
C THR A 70 -12.80 9.83 9.04
N ARG A 71 -13.48 9.83 10.20
CA ARG A 71 -14.16 11.01 10.75
C ARG A 71 -13.36 11.65 11.90
N SER A 72 -12.26 11.03 12.32
CA SER A 72 -11.41 11.58 13.37
C SER A 72 -10.66 12.80 12.84
N SER A 73 -10.68 13.89 13.60
CA SER A 73 -9.94 15.11 13.26
C SER A 73 -8.44 14.98 13.56
N THR A 74 -8.07 14.07 14.46
CA THR A 74 -6.66 13.78 14.80
C THR A 74 -6.43 12.28 14.96
N GLY A 75 -5.19 11.82 14.71
CA GLY A 75 -4.78 10.46 15.02
C GLY A 75 -3.63 9.94 14.14
N THR A 76 -2.90 8.96 14.67
CA THR A 76 -1.83 8.27 13.93
C THR A 76 -2.41 7.19 13.01
N LEU A 77 -2.03 7.23 11.74
CA LEU A 77 -2.45 6.28 10.70
C LEU A 77 -1.44 5.16 10.52
N LEU A 78 -0.16 5.49 10.58
CA LEU A 78 0.95 4.56 10.44
C LEU A 78 2.11 5.03 11.33
N SER A 79 2.72 4.10 12.03
CA SER A 79 4.00 4.31 12.70
C SER A 79 4.93 3.17 12.32
N MET A 80 6.06 3.52 11.71
CA MET A 80 7.11 2.58 11.35
C MET A 80 8.42 3.07 11.92
N THR A 81 9.14 2.19 12.61
CA THR A 81 10.44 2.49 13.22
C THR A 81 11.47 1.50 12.69
N SER A 82 12.71 1.94 12.51
CA SER A 82 13.84 1.06 12.21
C SER A 82 14.11 0.10 13.38
N ARG A 83 14.93 -0.93 13.14
CA ARG A 83 15.24 -1.97 14.14
C ARG A 83 15.81 -1.38 15.43
N ASP A 84 16.68 -0.38 15.30
CA ASP A 84 17.35 0.28 16.42
C ASP A 84 16.59 1.52 16.91
N ALA A 85 15.39 1.77 16.35
CA ALA A 85 14.52 2.90 16.66
C ALA A 85 15.13 4.30 16.42
N ASN A 86 16.22 4.40 15.67
CA ASN A 86 16.86 5.68 15.33
C ASN A 86 16.18 6.43 14.18
N GLU A 87 15.44 5.71 13.34
CA GLU A 87 14.75 6.27 12.17
C GLU A 87 13.29 5.89 12.26
N TYR A 88 12.41 6.83 11.90
CA TYR A 88 10.97 6.60 11.93
C TYR A 88 10.25 7.30 10.78
N ILE A 89 9.09 6.75 10.44
CA ILE A 89 8.09 7.35 9.58
C ILE A 89 6.78 7.29 10.34
N ILE A 90 6.18 8.46 10.58
CA ILE A 90 4.87 8.58 11.21
C ILE A 90 3.98 9.34 10.23
N LEU A 91 2.81 8.76 9.94
CA LEU A 91 1.76 9.40 9.16
C LEU A 91 0.58 9.64 10.08
N GLU A 92 0.11 10.88 10.15
CA GLU A 92 -0.97 11.29 11.04
C GLU A 92 -1.99 12.14 10.27
N VAL A 93 -3.24 12.07 10.71
CA VAL A 93 -4.22 13.10 10.39
C VAL A 93 -4.21 14.12 11.51
N SER A 94 -4.17 15.39 11.15
CA SER A 94 -4.26 16.51 12.08
C SER A 94 -5.08 17.62 11.45
N ALA A 95 -6.20 17.97 12.06
CA ALA A 95 -6.96 19.16 11.69
C ALA A 95 -6.21 20.39 12.22
N LEU A 96 -5.71 21.21 11.30
CA LEU A 96 -5.28 22.56 11.61
C LEU A 96 -6.56 23.39 11.83
N LEU A 97 -6.80 23.80 13.08
CA LEU A 97 -7.82 24.79 13.43
C LEU A 97 -7.40 26.18 12.93
#